data_AF-R5BWV7-F1
#
_entry.id   AF-R5BWV7-F1
#
_cell.length_a   1.000
_cell.length_b   1.000
_cell.length_c   1.000
_cell.angle_alpha   90.00
_cell.angle_beta   90.00
_cell.angle_gamma   90.00
#
_symmetry.space_group_name_H-M   'P 1'
#
loop_
_entity.id
_entity.type
_entity.pdbx_description
1 polymer ?
#
loop_
_entity_poly.entity_id
_entity_poly.type
_entity_poly.pdbx_seq_one_letter_code
_entity_poly.pdbx_strand_id
1 'polypeptide(L)'
;MTNLSITAKTNVDECIQIDYITILTKDGKEIDLNWEYSHYTPFEPFNSPHSILKSMRKFETFYENVFFDDEEEGNPVSDLKKKKALKDATILEIQLYIPDFAGDPEEIKFDLKSMGFVFRKQESGQTKYSPYDLPIKYDENFTLVIEK
;
A
#
# COMPACT_ATOMS: atom_id res chain seq x y z
N MET A 1 1.72 -15.13 7.00
CA MET A 1 2.40 -14.16 6.10
C MET A 1 1.33 -13.60 5.20
N THR A 2 1.18 -12.29 5.23
CA THR A 2 0.21 -11.54 4.45
C THR A 2 1.00 -10.65 3.51
N ASN A 3 0.71 -10.70 2.22
CA ASN A 3 1.36 -9.85 1.24
C ASN A 3 0.33 -8.89 0.65
N LEU A 4 0.78 -7.73 0.19
CA LEU A 4 -0.07 -6.66 -0.33
C LEU A 4 0.44 -6.22 -1.70
N SER A 5 -0.42 -6.23 -2.72
CA SER A 5 -0.16 -5.61 -4.02
C SER A 5 -0.94 -4.30 -4.10
N ILE A 6 -0.26 -3.25 -4.54
CA ILE A 6 -0.81 -1.92 -4.75
C ILE A 6 -0.50 -1.47 -6.17
N THR A 7 -1.52 -1.00 -6.86
CA THR A 7 -1.37 -0.27 -8.12
C THR A 7 -1.80 1.17 -7.91
N ALA A 8 -0.98 2.13 -8.31
CA ALA A 8 -1.30 3.55 -8.20
C ALA A 8 -0.78 4.35 -9.40
N LYS A 9 -1.20 5.61 -9.47
CA LYS A 9 -0.69 6.60 -10.42
C LYS A 9 -0.16 7.84 -9.71
N THR A 10 0.94 8.39 -10.21
CA THR A 10 1.61 9.57 -9.65
C THR A 10 2.13 10.51 -10.72
N ASN A 11 2.22 11.81 -10.45
CA ASN A 11 2.89 12.80 -11.31
C ASN A 11 4.38 13.04 -10.96
N VAL A 12 4.92 12.26 -10.02
CA VAL A 12 6.31 12.30 -9.55
C VAL A 12 7.16 11.38 -10.43
N ASP A 13 8.40 11.80 -10.71
CA ASP A 13 9.30 11.10 -11.63
C ASP A 13 10.23 10.12 -10.90
N GLU A 14 10.35 10.27 -9.59
CA GLU A 14 11.15 9.47 -8.67
C GLU A 14 10.47 8.13 -8.32
N CYS A 15 11.24 7.21 -7.75
CA CYS A 15 10.71 5.97 -7.20
C CYS A 15 9.86 6.28 -5.96
N ILE A 16 8.58 5.89 -5.99
CA ILE A 16 7.69 6.01 -4.83
C ILE A 16 7.60 4.66 -4.14
N GLN A 17 7.86 4.67 -2.85
CA GLN A 17 7.48 3.62 -1.93
C GLN A 17 6.32 4.14 -1.09
N ILE A 18 5.43 3.25 -0.70
CA ILE A 18 4.55 3.53 0.44
C ILE A 18 5.37 3.13 1.66
N ASP A 19 5.24 3.87 2.76
CA ASP A 19 5.88 3.56 4.05
C ASP A 19 4.90 2.85 5.02
N TYR A 20 3.69 3.39 5.16
CA TYR A 20 2.56 2.68 5.76
C TYR A 20 1.22 3.18 5.20
N ILE A 21 0.16 2.43 5.53
CA ILE A 21 -1.23 2.82 5.25
C ILE A 21 -2.03 2.71 6.54
N THR A 22 -2.70 3.78 6.92
CA THR A 22 -3.67 3.75 8.01
C THR A 22 -5.06 3.45 7.46
N ILE A 23 -5.73 2.47 8.06
CA ILE A 23 -7.10 2.12 7.74
C ILE A 23 -8.03 2.33 8.94
N LEU A 24 -9.26 2.75 8.67
CA LEU A 24 -10.36 2.75 9.62
C LEU A 24 -11.20 1.50 9.39
N THR A 25 -11.24 0.61 10.37
CA THR A 25 -12.10 -0.56 10.33
C THR A 25 -13.57 -0.19 10.48
N LYS A 26 -14.47 -1.10 10.11
CA LYS A 26 -15.93 -0.90 10.27
C LYS A 26 -16.36 -0.61 11.71
N ASP A 27 -15.64 -1.14 12.70
CA ASP A 27 -15.89 -0.91 14.13
C ASP A 27 -15.24 0.37 14.67
N GLY A 28 -14.63 1.19 13.82
CA GLY A 28 -14.07 2.50 14.18
C GLY A 28 -12.69 2.42 14.81
N LYS A 29 -11.95 1.34 14.60
CA LYS A 29 -10.57 1.20 15.03
C LYS A 29 -9.63 1.64 13.90
N GLU A 30 -8.67 2.48 14.23
CA GLU A 30 -7.55 2.81 13.34
C GLU A 30 -6.46 1.73 13.48
N ILE A 31 -5.93 1.30 12.34
CA ILE A 31 -4.88 0.27 12.25
C ILE A 31 -3.87 0.71 11.21
N ASP A 32 -2.59 0.69 11.57
CA ASP A 32 -1.50 0.94 10.63
C ASP A 32 -1.00 -0.36 10.03
N LEU A 33 -0.96 -0.41 8.71
CA LEU A 33 -0.43 -1.51 7.93
C LEU A 33 1.05 -1.26 7.66
N ASN A 34 1.89 -2.14 8.20
CA ASN A 34 3.34 -2.10 8.09
C ASN A 34 3.86 -3.35 7.38
N TRP A 35 5.09 -3.32 6.86
CA TRP A 35 5.73 -4.45 6.18
C TRP A 35 7.23 -4.50 6.44
N GLU A 36 7.80 -5.70 6.33
CA GLU A 36 9.25 -5.89 6.45
C GLU A 36 9.97 -5.62 5.11
N TYR A 37 9.32 -5.96 4.00
CA TYR A 37 9.93 -5.88 2.67
C TYR A 37 8.97 -5.30 1.66
N SER A 38 9.52 -4.53 0.72
CA SER A 38 8.79 -3.99 -0.41
C SER A 38 9.56 -4.19 -1.73
N HIS A 39 8.81 -4.37 -2.81
CA HIS A 39 9.31 -4.53 -4.16
C HIS A 39 8.54 -3.63 -5.11
N TYR A 40 9.26 -2.84 -5.90
CA TYR A 40 8.69 -1.88 -6.84
C TYR A 40 8.86 -2.36 -8.28
N THR A 41 7.78 -2.33 -9.07
CA THR A 41 7.80 -2.61 -10.50
C THR A 41 7.14 -1.46 -11.27
N PRO A 42 7.90 -0.64 -12.03
CA PRO A 42 7.31 0.37 -12.89
C PRO A 42 6.60 -0.30 -14.09
N PHE A 43 5.40 0.17 -14.46
CA PHE A 43 4.68 -0.37 -15.63
C PHE A 43 5.33 0.02 -16.97
N GLU A 44 6.04 1.15 -17.03
CA GLU A 44 6.77 1.60 -18.21
C GLU A 44 8.18 2.05 -17.81
N PRO A 45 9.20 1.84 -18.66
CA PRO A 45 10.52 2.40 -18.41
C PRO A 45 10.42 3.92 -18.32
N PHE A 46 11.12 4.54 -17.36
CA PHE A 46 11.23 5.99 -17.17
C PHE A 46 11.80 6.75 -18.40
N ASN A 47 12.07 6.05 -19.50
CA ASN A 47 12.66 6.54 -20.74
C ASN A 47 11.59 7.13 -21.67
N SER A 48 10.95 8.23 -21.26
CA SER A 48 10.49 9.20 -22.23
C SER A 48 11.31 10.48 -22.05
N PRO A 49 12.33 10.71 -22.90
CA PRO A 49 12.99 11.99 -22.91
C PRO A 49 11.98 13.01 -23.44
N HIS A 50 11.55 13.92 -22.56
CA HIS A 50 10.93 15.20 -22.93
C HIS A 50 9.43 15.17 -23.31
N SER A 51 8.56 14.56 -22.48
CA SER A 51 7.17 15.04 -22.45
C SER A 51 7.09 16.27 -21.56
N ILE A 52 6.88 17.44 -22.16
CA ILE A 52 6.64 18.75 -21.51
C ILE A 52 5.36 18.72 -20.64
N LEU A 53 4.56 17.65 -20.73
CA LEU A 53 3.42 17.38 -19.86
C LEU A 53 3.80 16.29 -18.85
N LYS A 54 3.79 16.64 -17.54
CA LYS A 54 3.82 15.69 -16.42
C LYS A 54 2.55 14.83 -16.46
N SER A 55 2.54 13.78 -17.29
CA SER A 55 1.46 12.79 -17.27
C SER A 55 1.59 11.94 -16.01
N MET A 56 0.45 11.51 -15.46
CA MET A 56 0.48 10.59 -14.33
C MET A 56 1.01 9.22 -14.79
N ARG A 57 2.11 8.77 -14.19
CA ARG A 57 2.76 7.48 -14.39
C ARG A 57 2.07 6.41 -13.54
N LYS A 58 1.94 5.19 -14.06
CA LYS A 58 1.36 4.05 -13.34
C LYS A 58 2.48 3.16 -12.78
N PHE A 59 2.33 2.67 -11.56
CA PHE A 59 3.27 1.73 -10.96
C PHE A 59 2.56 0.62 -10.17
N GLU A 60 3.26 -0.50 -9.95
CA GLU A 60 2.83 -1.58 -9.07
C GLU A 60 3.89 -1.83 -7.99
N THR A 61 3.44 -2.00 -6.76
CA THR A 61 4.29 -2.32 -5.60
C THR A 61 3.76 -3.53 -4.87
N PHE A 62 4.67 -4.38 -4.41
CA PHE A 62 4.38 -5.56 -3.61
C PHE A 62 5.04 -5.42 -2.25
N TYR A 63 4.29 -5.66 -1.19
CA TYR A 63 4.77 -5.63 0.18
C TYR A 63 4.63 -7.03 0.78
N GLU A 64 5.68 -7.50 1.43
CA GLU A 64 5.75 -8.82 2.06
C GLU A 64 5.81 -8.71 3.57
N ASN A 65 5.30 -9.75 4.25
CA ASN A 65 5.22 -9.79 5.71
C ASN A 65 4.46 -8.59 6.28
N VAL A 66 3.26 -8.33 5.76
CA VAL A 66 2.39 -7.27 6.25
C VAL A 66 1.86 -7.62 7.65
N PHE A 67 2.11 -6.72 8.59
CA PHE A 67 1.64 -6.79 9.98
C PHE A 67 0.87 -5.53 10.35
N PHE A 68 -0.04 -5.71 11.29
CA PHE A 68 -0.79 -4.61 11.89
C PHE A 68 0.04 -4.09 13.06
N ASP A 69 0.03 -2.79 13.29
CA ASP A 69 0.70 -2.15 14.42
C ASP A 69 0.31 -2.73 15.80
N ASP A 70 -0.90 -3.30 15.91
CA ASP A 70 -1.37 -4.01 17.09
C ASP A 70 -0.76 -5.41 17.30
N GLU A 71 0.11 -5.87 16.40
CA GLU A 71 0.86 -7.12 16.57
C GLU A 71 2.08 -6.91 17.48
N GLU A 72 2.03 -7.51 18.67
CA GLU A 72 3.17 -7.59 19.58
C GLU A 72 4.07 -8.79 19.27
N GLU A 73 5.36 -8.68 19.59
CA GLU A 73 6.32 -9.78 19.48
C GLU A 73 5.81 -11.03 20.24
N GLY A 74 5.56 -12.12 19.51
CA GLY A 74 5.03 -13.37 20.05
C GLY A 74 3.50 -13.48 20.08
N ASN A 75 2.75 -12.42 19.76
CA ASN A 75 1.28 -12.42 19.74
C ASN A 75 0.71 -11.95 18.38
N PRO A 76 0.98 -12.69 17.28
CA PRO A 76 0.52 -12.29 15.95
C PRO A 76 -1.01 -12.35 15.82
N VAL A 77 -1.58 -11.37 15.12
CA VAL A 77 -3.00 -11.34 14.79
C VAL A 77 -3.28 -12.39 13.71
N SER A 78 -4.30 -13.23 13.93
CA SER A 78 -4.63 -14.29 12.98
C SER A 78 -5.13 -13.74 11.65
N ASP A 79 -4.82 -14.43 10.54
CA ASP A 79 -5.29 -14.07 9.19
C ASP A 79 -6.81 -13.87 9.12
N LEU A 80 -7.58 -14.62 9.91
CA LEU A 80 -9.04 -14.46 9.97
C LEU A 80 -9.44 -13.12 10.60
N LYS A 81 -8.74 -12.66 11.65
CA LYS A 81 -8.96 -11.35 12.25
C LYS A 81 -8.54 -10.24 11.29
N LYS A 82 -7.38 -10.37 10.63
CA LYS A 82 -6.91 -9.42 9.60
C LYS A 82 -7.92 -9.25 8.48
N LYS A 83 -8.41 -10.36 7.91
CA LYS A 83 -9.46 -10.35 6.87
C LYS A 83 -10.75 -9.66 7.33
N LYS A 84 -11.13 -9.83 8.61
CA LYS A 84 -12.32 -9.18 9.16
C LYS A 84 -12.13 -7.68 9.33
N ALA A 85 -10.97 -7.25 9.83
CA ALA A 85 -10.63 -5.84 10.01
C ALA A 85 -10.59 -5.10 8.66
N LEU A 86 -9.97 -5.73 7.65
CA LEU A 86 -9.90 -5.19 6.29
C LEU A 86 -11.26 -5.13 5.58
N LYS A 87 -12.20 -6.00 5.96
CA LYS A 87 -13.52 -6.01 5.33
C LYS A 87 -14.25 -4.71 5.61
N ASP A 88 -14.56 -3.97 4.54
CA ASP A 88 -15.21 -2.65 4.59
C ASP A 88 -14.37 -1.55 5.26
N ALA A 89 -13.06 -1.76 5.42
CA ALA A 89 -12.17 -0.73 5.91
C ALA A 89 -12.08 0.46 4.92
N THR A 90 -11.84 1.64 5.46
CA THR A 90 -11.63 2.89 4.71
C THR A 90 -10.18 3.31 4.86
N ILE A 91 -9.54 3.74 3.78
CA ILE A 91 -8.18 4.30 3.86
C ILE A 91 -8.28 5.71 4.44
N LEU A 92 -7.57 5.96 5.54
CA LEU A 92 -7.47 7.26 6.19
C LEU A 92 -6.20 8.00 5.78
N GLU A 93 -5.10 7.28 5.67
CA GLU A 93 -3.80 7.87 5.38
C GLU A 93 -2.94 6.94 4.53
N ILE A 94 -2.15 7.55 3.64
CA ILE A 94 -1.08 6.90 2.90
C ILE A 94 0.17 7.75 3.11
N GLN A 95 1.20 7.18 3.73
CA GLN A 95 2.52 7.79 3.80
C GLN A 95 3.38 7.29 2.65
N LEU A 96 3.95 8.21 1.89
CA LEU A 96 4.86 7.93 0.79
C LEU A 96 6.29 8.22 1.23
N TYR A 97 7.20 7.29 0.91
CA TYR A 97 8.63 7.49 0.99
C TYR A 97 9.20 7.63 -0.42
N ILE A 98 9.92 8.73 -0.67
CA ILE A 98 10.52 9.02 -1.98
C ILE A 98 12.02 9.26 -1.75
N PRO A 99 12.87 8.22 -1.88
CA PRO A 99 14.26 8.23 -1.39
C PRO A 99 15.13 9.36 -1.96
N ASP A 100 14.90 9.72 -3.22
CA ASP A 100 15.69 10.73 -3.94
C ASP A 100 14.85 11.97 -4.26
N PHE A 101 13.92 12.34 -3.37
CA PHE A 101 13.02 13.46 -3.63
C PHE A 101 13.76 14.80 -3.65
N ALA A 102 14.27 15.15 -4.84
CA ALA A 102 15.04 16.35 -5.08
C ALA A 102 14.15 17.44 -5.68
N GLY A 103 13.38 18.14 -4.83
CA GLY A 103 12.62 19.31 -5.25
C GLY A 103 11.57 19.77 -4.24
N ASP A 104 10.95 20.91 -4.54
CA ASP A 104 9.69 21.34 -3.93
C ASP A 104 8.63 21.32 -5.04
N PRO A 105 7.84 20.24 -5.14
CA PRO A 105 6.82 20.10 -6.16
C PRO A 105 5.73 21.13 -5.86
N GLU A 106 5.25 21.83 -6.88
CA GLU A 106 4.09 22.71 -6.72
C GLU A 106 2.84 21.90 -6.29
N GLU A 107 2.73 20.65 -6.73
CA GLU A 107 1.64 19.73 -6.41
C GLU A 107 2.06 18.27 -6.63
N ILE A 108 1.79 17.39 -5.67
CA ILE A 108 1.89 15.92 -5.84
C ILE A 108 0.48 15.36 -5.97
N LYS A 109 0.22 14.70 -7.09
CA LYS A 109 -1.02 13.97 -7.36
C LYS A 109 -0.78 12.49 -7.20
N PHE A 110 -1.46 11.88 -6.26
CA PHE A 110 -1.42 10.45 -6.01
C PHE A 110 -2.84 9.87 -6.13
N ASP A 111 -2.98 8.82 -6.94
CA ASP A 111 -4.26 8.20 -7.24
C ASP A 111 -4.10 6.68 -7.16
N LEU A 112 -4.49 6.11 -6.02
CA LEU A 112 -4.45 4.68 -5.78
C LEU A 112 -5.57 3.99 -6.61
N LYS A 113 -5.20 2.94 -7.35
CA LYS A 113 -6.09 2.27 -8.33
C LYS A 113 -6.62 0.94 -7.86
N SER A 114 -5.80 0.17 -7.16
CA SER A 114 -6.21 -1.11 -6.57
C SER A 114 -5.31 -1.48 -5.40
N MET A 115 -5.88 -2.21 -4.44
CA MET A 115 -5.18 -2.77 -3.30
C MET A 115 -5.66 -4.21 -3.08
N GLY A 116 -4.75 -5.18 -3.10
CA GLY A 116 -5.05 -6.62 -2.99
C GLY A 116 -4.16 -7.32 -1.98
N PHE A 117 -4.75 -8.18 -1.15
CA PHE A 117 -4.05 -8.92 -0.10
C PHE A 117 -3.98 -10.41 -0.45
N VAL A 118 -2.84 -11.03 -0.17
CA VAL A 118 -2.66 -12.47 -0.30
C VAL A 118 -2.29 -13.06 1.05
N PHE A 119 -3.18 -13.89 1.59
CA PHE A 119 -2.96 -14.56 2.87
C PHE A 119 -2.37 -15.95 2.63
N ARG A 120 -1.18 -16.20 3.17
CA ARG A 120 -0.52 -17.51 3.14
C ARG A 120 -1.00 -18.38 4.30
N LYS A 121 -1.65 -19.49 3.98
CA LYS A 121 -2.09 -20.50 4.96
C LYS A 121 -1.30 -21.79 4.77
N GLN A 122 -0.78 -22.36 5.85
CA GLN A 122 -0.28 -23.74 5.84
C GLN A 122 -1.43 -24.69 6.18
N GLU A 123 -1.73 -25.62 5.27
CA GLU A 123 -2.70 -26.70 5.48
C GLU A 123 -2.02 -28.03 5.16
N SER A 124 -1.89 -28.91 6.16
CA SER A 124 -1.41 -30.29 5.98
C SER A 124 -0.10 -30.42 5.19
N GLY A 125 0.89 -29.58 5.50
CA GLY A 125 2.20 -29.57 4.82
C GLY A 125 2.22 -28.88 3.45
N GLN A 126 1.09 -28.39 2.95
CA GLN A 126 0.99 -27.60 1.73
C GLN A 126 0.79 -26.12 2.06
N THR A 127 1.48 -25.24 1.32
CA THR A 127 1.22 -23.79 1.38
C THR A 127 0.11 -23.45 0.39
N LYS A 128 -1.00 -22.90 0.89
CA LYS A 128 -2.09 -22.35 0.09
C LYS A 128 -2.11 -20.82 0.19
N TYR A 129 -2.47 -20.18 -0.91
CA TYR A 129 -2.62 -18.74 -0.99
C TYR A 129 -4.11 -18.40 -1.14
N SER A 130 -4.59 -17.48 -0.32
CA SER A 130 -5.97 -16.98 -0.37
C SER A 130 -5.93 -15.50 -0.74
N PRO A 131 -6.18 -15.15 -2.01
CA PRO A 131 -6.30 -13.76 -2.42
C PRO A 131 -7.56 -13.14 -1.80
N TYR A 132 -7.48 -11.84 -1.53
CA TYR A 132 -8.56 -11.01 -1.03
C TYR A 132 -8.35 -9.58 -1.53
N ASP A 133 -9.19 -9.15 -2.46
CA ASP A 133 -9.17 -7.78 -2.95
C ASP A 133 -10.02 -6.90 -2.03
N LEU A 134 -9.49 -5.74 -1.63
CA LEU A 134 -10.32 -4.73 -1.01
C LEU A 134 -10.94 -3.85 -2.10
N PRO A 135 -12.28 -3.67 -2.10
CA PRO A 135 -12.85 -2.54 -2.81
C PRO A 135 -12.28 -1.28 -2.14
N ILE A 136 -11.59 -0.48 -2.93
CA ILE A 136 -11.05 0.78 -2.46
C ILE A 136 -12.20 1.69 -2.02
N LYS A 137 -12.20 2.05 -0.74
CA LYS A 137 -13.00 3.14 -0.19
C LYS A 137 -12.04 4.13 0.42
N TYR A 138 -11.99 5.32 -0.15
CA TYR A 138 -11.30 6.47 0.44
C TYR A 138 -12.29 7.25 1.27
N ASP A 139 -11.81 7.81 2.37
CA ASP A 139 -12.45 9.02 2.89
C ASP A 139 -12.19 10.15 1.90
N GLU A 140 -13.17 11.05 1.68
CA GLU A 140 -12.97 12.23 0.81
C GLU A 140 -11.82 13.13 1.31
N ASN A 141 -11.43 12.98 2.57
CA ASN A 141 -10.38 13.74 3.24
C ASN A 141 -9.18 12.86 3.66
N PHE A 142 -8.93 11.73 2.98
CA PHE A 142 -7.76 10.93 3.32
C PHE A 142 -6.47 11.77 3.19
N THR A 143 -5.53 11.55 4.11
CA THR A 143 -4.29 12.32 4.18
C THR A 143 -3.21 11.65 3.33
N LEU A 144 -2.47 12.46 2.58
CA LEU A 144 -1.26 12.05 1.88
C LEU A 144 -0.06 12.68 2.59
N VAL A 145 0.79 11.86 3.21
CA VAL A 145 2.02 12.30 3.89
C VAL A 145 3.22 11.92 3.03
N ILE A 146 4.23 12.79 2.95
CA ILE A 146 5.47 12.51 2.22
C ILE A 146 6.62 12.63 3.20
N GLU A 147 7.35 11.55 3.39
CA GLU A 147 8.57 11.52 4.17
C GLU A 147 9.78 11.74 3.26
N LYS A 148 10.68 12.63 3.70
CA LYS A 148 11.92 13.00 3.01
C LYS A 148 13.12 12.32 3.65
#